data_AF-A0A094HG38-F1
#
_entry.id   AF-A0A094HG38-F1
#
_cell.length_a   1.000
_cell.length_b   1.000
_cell.length_c   1.000
_cell.angle_alpha   90.00
_cell.angle_beta   90.00
_cell.angle_gamma   90.00
#
_symmetry.space_group_name_H-M   'P 1'
#
loop_
_entity.id
_entity.type
_entity.pdbx_description
1 polymer ?
#
loop_
_entity_poly.entity_id
_entity_poly.type
_entity_poly.pdbx_seq_one_letter_code
_entity_poly.pdbx_strand_id
1 'polypeptide(L)'
;MFEPGVRPSRNGPDLARWASNSGMDFIGTPGAPTQRFGHVLDLTFSNIPFAHSLIRPDMHSGSDHETQVTTIPRRGAVPLEQFRHRIPEAELPKFSGLVCNGITQLDDPWALASTNQIDAFATTLADIFATAIQTAGKPDRGGGCPAPWWTPECEAGFRLHLAARRSTRPTEVPLETREFLTTVRRAKREYWKHQISNIKDDKALYKIISWHKLASNLKAPPLVVNGVRIEDTMEKAEALRSEVLGRFDAKDDLEQDPLADWDGTGHLQWNQAVSLEEVERNTIGMLGSY
;
A
#
# COMPACT_ATOMS: atom_id res chain seq x y z
N MET A 1 -25.28 21.28 -3.58
CA MET A 1 -24.49 21.64 -4.78
C MET A 1 -23.10 22.02 -4.31
N PHE A 2 -22.05 21.40 -4.86
CA PHE A 2 -20.68 21.47 -4.31
C PHE A 2 -19.95 22.77 -4.67
N GLU A 3 -20.26 23.36 -5.84
CA GLU A 3 -19.75 24.65 -6.31
C GLU A 3 -20.95 25.57 -6.58
N PRO A 4 -21.35 26.43 -5.62
CA PRO A 4 -22.50 27.31 -5.77
C PRO A 4 -22.33 28.27 -6.96
N GLY A 5 -23.41 28.49 -7.72
CA GLY A 5 -23.41 29.41 -8.86
C GLY A 5 -22.85 28.81 -10.16
N VAL A 6 -22.29 27.60 -10.13
CA VAL A 6 -21.81 26.88 -11.32
C VAL A 6 -22.79 25.78 -11.69
N ARG A 7 -23.15 25.71 -12.98
CA ARG A 7 -24.00 24.62 -13.47
C ARG A 7 -23.21 23.31 -13.40
N PRO A 8 -23.74 22.27 -12.75
CA PRO A 8 -23.06 21.00 -12.66
C PRO A 8 -22.97 20.39 -14.06
N SER A 9 -21.79 19.93 -14.44
CA SER A 9 -21.55 19.28 -15.72
C SER A 9 -21.50 17.77 -15.58
N ARG A 10 -21.81 17.05 -16.66
CA ARG A 10 -21.70 15.59 -16.75
C ARG A 10 -22.43 14.88 -15.60
N ASN A 11 -21.73 14.04 -14.85
CA ASN A 11 -22.27 13.12 -13.85
C ASN A 11 -22.39 13.77 -12.46
N GLY A 12 -22.14 15.07 -12.31
CA GLY A 12 -22.26 15.78 -11.02
C GLY A 12 -23.63 15.62 -10.33
N PRO A 13 -24.76 15.71 -11.06
CA PRO A 13 -26.09 15.46 -10.48
C PRO A 13 -26.30 14.02 -10.01
N ASP A 14 -25.73 13.04 -10.71
CA ASP A 14 -25.84 11.62 -10.35
C ASP A 14 -25.01 11.31 -9.11
N LEU A 15 -23.81 11.89 -9.00
CA LEU A 15 -22.99 11.81 -7.79
C LEU A 15 -23.70 12.42 -6.58
N ALA A 16 -24.35 13.58 -6.75
CA ALA A 16 -25.12 14.21 -5.68
C ALA A 16 -26.32 13.36 -5.23
N ARG A 17 -27.01 12.69 -6.17
CA ARG A 17 -28.06 11.72 -5.85
C ARG A 17 -27.50 10.50 -5.12
N TRP A 18 -26.41 9.93 -5.59
CA TRP A 18 -25.76 8.78 -4.95
C TRP A 18 -25.36 9.11 -3.50
N ALA A 19 -24.74 10.27 -3.26
CA ALA A 19 -24.33 10.69 -1.93
C ALA A 19 -25.54 10.83 -0.99
N SER A 20 -26.62 11.47 -1.47
CA SER A 20 -27.87 11.62 -0.72
C SER A 20 -28.50 10.27 -0.39
N ASN A 21 -28.59 9.37 -1.38
CA ASN A 21 -29.17 8.03 -1.20
C ASN A 21 -28.35 7.13 -0.26
N SER A 22 -27.03 7.38 -0.19
CA SER A 22 -26.11 6.62 0.67
C SER A 22 -25.99 7.22 2.09
N GLY A 23 -26.73 8.29 2.41
CA GLY A 23 -26.62 8.98 3.69
C GLY A 23 -25.25 9.63 3.91
N MET A 24 -24.59 10.04 2.83
CA MET A 24 -23.26 10.65 2.85
C MET A 24 -23.37 12.15 2.64
N ASP A 25 -22.89 12.93 3.60
CA ASP A 25 -22.85 14.39 3.49
C ASP A 25 -21.56 14.85 2.83
N PHE A 26 -21.63 15.88 2.01
CA PHE A 26 -20.43 16.58 1.54
C PHE A 26 -19.82 17.34 2.71
N ILE A 27 -18.59 16.97 3.08
CA ILE A 27 -17.91 17.52 4.25
C ILE A 27 -16.83 18.56 3.90
N GLY A 28 -16.67 18.88 2.62
CA GLY A 28 -15.82 19.97 2.16
C GLY A 28 -16.48 21.34 2.34
N THR A 29 -15.71 22.42 2.11
CA THR A 29 -16.26 23.77 2.04
C THR A 29 -16.86 24.02 0.65
N PRO A 30 -18.18 24.31 0.52
CA PRO A 30 -18.78 24.57 -0.78
C PRO A 30 -18.11 25.74 -1.50
N GLY A 31 -17.74 25.54 -2.77
CA GLY A 31 -17.07 26.55 -3.60
C GLY A 31 -15.59 26.78 -3.28
N ALA A 32 -15.00 26.07 -2.31
CA ALA A 32 -13.56 26.15 -2.08
C ALA A 32 -12.81 25.42 -3.22
N PRO A 33 -11.93 26.11 -3.97
CA PRO A 33 -11.23 25.50 -5.09
C PRO A 33 -10.37 24.31 -4.66
N THR A 34 -10.51 23.18 -5.34
CA THR A 34 -9.71 21.96 -5.04
C THR A 34 -8.55 21.80 -6.00
N GLN A 35 -8.43 22.70 -6.96
CA GLN A 35 -7.40 22.69 -7.99
C GLN A 35 -7.18 24.11 -8.51
N ARG A 36 -6.02 24.33 -9.13
CA ARG A 36 -5.52 25.67 -9.47
C ARG A 36 -6.52 26.50 -10.29
N PHE A 37 -7.32 25.88 -11.16
CA PHE A 37 -8.22 26.61 -12.06
C PHE A 37 -9.49 27.16 -11.37
N GLY A 38 -9.61 27.03 -10.05
CA GLY A 38 -10.70 27.66 -9.31
C GLY A 38 -11.95 26.78 -9.15
N HIS A 39 -11.96 25.57 -9.69
CA HIS A 39 -13.11 24.66 -9.66
C HIS A 39 -13.05 23.66 -8.49
N VAL A 40 -14.21 23.11 -8.17
CA VAL A 40 -14.38 22.08 -7.14
C VAL A 40 -14.56 20.73 -7.82
N LEU A 41 -13.47 19.96 -7.95
CA LEU A 41 -13.47 18.64 -8.58
C LEU A 41 -13.26 17.50 -7.59
N ASP A 42 -12.41 17.72 -6.60
CA ASP A 42 -12.05 16.72 -5.60
C ASP A 42 -13.01 16.82 -4.41
N LEU A 43 -13.93 15.88 -4.30
CA LEU A 43 -15.02 15.94 -3.32
C LEU A 43 -14.79 14.93 -2.19
N THR A 44 -14.99 15.36 -0.95
CA THR A 44 -14.95 14.47 0.21
C THR A 44 -16.34 14.36 0.82
N PHE A 45 -16.80 13.12 1.03
CA PHE A 45 -18.08 12.80 1.64
C PHE A 45 -17.89 11.94 2.90
N SER A 46 -18.76 12.11 3.89
CA SER A 46 -18.78 11.29 5.10
C SER A 46 -20.16 11.30 5.75
N ASN A 47 -20.49 10.23 6.47
CA ASN A 47 -21.65 10.14 7.35
C ASN A 47 -21.26 10.28 8.84
N ILE A 48 -20.00 10.61 9.14
CA ILE A 48 -19.51 10.81 10.51
C ILE A 48 -19.86 12.24 10.96
N PRO A 49 -20.63 12.41 12.05
CA PRO A 49 -20.98 13.74 12.55
C PRO A 49 -19.73 14.58 12.82
N PHE A 50 -19.76 15.85 12.42
CA PHE A 50 -18.68 16.83 12.59
C PHE A 50 -17.37 16.52 11.83
N ALA A 51 -17.34 15.48 11.00
CA ALA A 51 -16.26 15.31 10.04
C ALA A 51 -16.26 16.49 9.05
N HIS A 52 -15.09 17.02 8.76
CA HIS A 52 -14.93 18.14 7.84
C HIS A 52 -13.61 18.04 7.08
N SER A 53 -13.62 18.55 5.85
CA SER A 53 -12.47 18.62 4.97
C SER A 53 -12.21 20.06 4.58
N LEU A 54 -10.96 20.49 4.73
CA LEU A 54 -10.52 21.84 4.42
C LEU A 54 -9.34 21.80 3.47
N ILE A 55 -9.28 22.80 2.58
CA ILE A 55 -8.11 23.03 1.75
C ILE A 55 -7.01 23.61 2.64
N ARG A 56 -5.80 23.04 2.55
CA ARG A 56 -4.61 23.46 3.28
C ARG A 56 -3.53 23.95 2.30
N PRO A 57 -3.53 25.24 1.94
CA PRO A 57 -2.58 25.79 0.97
C PRO A 57 -1.11 25.64 1.36
N ASP A 58 -0.85 25.56 2.67
CA ASP A 58 0.47 25.39 3.27
C ASP A 58 1.01 23.95 3.18
N MET A 59 0.15 22.96 2.89
CA MET A 59 0.54 21.55 2.71
C MET A 59 0.69 21.15 1.23
N HIS A 60 0.85 22.14 0.36
CA HIS A 60 0.82 21.92 -1.08
C HIS A 60 1.89 20.94 -1.60
N SER A 61 1.46 20.02 -2.43
CA SER A 61 2.29 18.95 -3.00
C SER A 61 3.04 19.34 -4.29
N GLY A 62 2.83 20.55 -4.82
CA GLY A 62 3.35 20.97 -6.11
C GLY A 62 2.59 20.41 -7.32
N SER A 63 1.46 19.74 -7.07
CA SER A 63 0.46 19.37 -8.08
C SER A 63 -0.38 20.59 -8.48
N ASP A 64 -1.13 20.49 -9.58
CA ASP A 64 -2.22 21.41 -9.89
C ASP A 64 -3.47 21.20 -9.01
N HIS A 65 -3.53 20.11 -8.26
CA HIS A 65 -4.52 19.87 -7.21
C HIS A 65 -4.10 20.50 -5.87
N GLU A 66 -5.08 20.99 -5.13
CA GLU A 66 -4.91 21.51 -3.77
C GLU A 66 -5.00 20.40 -2.73
N THR A 67 -4.21 20.52 -1.67
CA THR A 67 -4.18 19.52 -0.60
C THR A 67 -5.40 19.67 0.30
N GLN A 68 -6.22 18.63 0.38
CA GLN A 68 -7.33 18.53 1.33
C GLN A 68 -6.90 17.80 2.60
N VAL A 69 -7.24 18.36 3.75
CA VAL A 69 -7.08 17.72 5.06
C VAL A 69 -8.45 17.46 5.64
N THR A 70 -8.73 16.19 5.91
CA THR A 70 -9.96 15.73 6.52
C THR A 70 -9.76 15.48 8.00
N THR A 71 -10.53 16.16 8.83
CA THR A 71 -10.61 15.92 10.27
C THR A 71 -11.83 15.06 10.55
N ILE A 72 -11.61 13.89 11.14
CA ILE A 72 -12.68 13.01 11.62
C ILE A 72 -12.67 13.06 13.15
N PRO A 73 -13.71 13.61 13.79
CA PRO A 73 -13.78 13.67 15.24
C PRO A 73 -14.01 12.26 15.80
N ARG A 74 -13.06 11.80 16.62
CA ARG A 74 -13.10 10.50 17.30
C ARG A 74 -12.98 10.73 18.80
N ARG A 75 -13.63 9.88 19.62
CA ARG A 75 -13.32 9.80 21.06
C ARG A 75 -11.91 9.24 21.21
N GLY A 76 -10.96 10.13 21.48
CA GLY A 76 -9.57 9.78 21.68
C GLY A 76 -8.88 9.35 20.38
N ALA A 77 -7.77 9.99 20.07
CA ALA A 77 -6.75 9.28 19.33
C ALA A 77 -6.29 8.15 20.24
N VAL A 78 -6.80 6.93 20.04
CA VAL A 78 -5.91 5.79 20.23
C VAL A 78 -4.92 5.98 19.09
N PRO A 79 -3.65 6.29 19.35
CA PRO A 79 -2.68 6.29 18.27
C PRO A 79 -2.86 4.92 17.61
N LEU A 80 -3.08 4.90 16.29
CA LEU A 80 -2.86 3.68 15.55
C LEU A 80 -1.35 3.45 15.67
N GLU A 81 -0.94 2.87 16.79
CA GLU A 81 0.41 2.44 17.06
C GLU A 81 0.64 1.22 16.15
N GLN A 82 0.67 1.46 14.84
CA GLN A 82 0.95 0.47 13.83
C GLN A 82 2.47 0.34 13.76
N PHE A 83 3.04 -0.24 14.81
CA PHE A 83 4.43 -0.64 14.84
C PHE A 83 4.52 -2.14 14.57
N ARG A 84 5.57 -2.55 13.87
CA ARG A 84 5.92 -3.97 13.80
C ARG A 84 6.71 -4.30 15.05
N HIS A 85 6.57 -5.51 15.57
CA HIS A 85 7.46 -5.97 16.62
C HIS A 85 8.74 -6.48 15.96
N ARG A 86 9.89 -5.98 16.41
CA ARG A 86 11.19 -6.52 16.03
C ARG A 86 11.74 -7.29 17.21
N ILE A 87 12.13 -8.53 16.98
CA ILE A 87 12.83 -9.36 17.97
C ILE A 87 14.33 -9.12 17.80
N PRO A 88 15.02 -8.52 18.80
CA PRO A 88 16.47 -8.42 18.76
C PRO A 88 17.11 -9.81 18.78
N GLU A 89 18.29 -9.95 18.17
CA GLU A 89 19.01 -11.23 18.10
C GLU A 89 19.28 -11.83 19.50
N ALA A 90 19.58 -10.98 20.49
CA ALA A 90 19.76 -11.37 21.88
C ALA A 90 18.50 -11.97 22.54
N GLU A 91 17.30 -11.67 22.03
CA GLU A 91 16.02 -12.16 22.57
C GLU A 91 15.48 -13.38 21.80
N LEU A 92 16.18 -13.84 20.76
CA LEU A 92 15.78 -15.04 20.00
C LEU A 92 15.65 -16.30 20.88
N PRO A 93 16.54 -16.57 21.86
CA PRO A 93 16.37 -17.71 22.75
C PRO A 93 15.09 -17.62 23.58
N LYS A 94 14.74 -16.42 24.06
CA LYS A 94 13.49 -16.17 24.80
C LYS A 94 12.27 -16.37 23.91
N PHE A 95 12.30 -15.84 22.68
CA PHE A 95 11.23 -16.03 21.71
C PHE A 95 11.00 -17.51 21.41
N SER A 96 12.07 -18.25 21.09
CA SER A 96 12.00 -19.69 20.83
C SER A 96 11.43 -20.45 22.02
N GLY A 97 11.88 -20.16 23.24
CA GLY A 97 11.35 -20.79 24.46
C GLY A 97 9.85 -20.53 24.67
N LEU A 98 9.39 -19.31 24.41
CA LEU A 98 7.95 -18.97 24.50
C LEU A 98 7.11 -19.70 23.45
N VAL A 99 7.60 -19.80 22.21
CA VAL A 99 6.91 -20.55 21.15
C VAL A 99 6.85 -22.03 21.48
N CYS A 100 7.97 -22.64 21.91
CA CYS A 100 8.00 -24.05 22.31
C CYS A 100 7.00 -24.33 23.45
N ASN A 101 6.95 -23.46 24.47
CA ASN A 101 6.00 -23.60 25.58
C ASN A 101 4.54 -23.43 25.15
N GLY A 102 4.27 -22.62 24.13
CA GLY A 102 2.92 -22.48 23.58
C GLY A 102 2.50 -23.70 22.75
N ILE A 103 3.40 -24.22 21.92
CA ILE A 103 3.13 -25.37 21.06
C ILE A 103 2.87 -26.64 21.89
N THR A 104 3.53 -26.82 23.03
CA THR A 104 3.28 -27.99 23.90
C THR A 104 1.87 -28.01 24.52
N GLN A 105 1.14 -26.90 24.46
CA GLN A 105 -0.25 -26.79 24.93
C GLN A 105 -1.27 -26.97 23.80
N LEU A 106 -0.83 -27.13 22.55
CA LEU A 106 -1.72 -27.37 21.44
C LEU A 106 -2.16 -28.83 21.40
N ASP A 107 -3.41 -29.05 21.00
CA ASP A 107 -3.95 -30.38 20.72
C ASP A 107 -3.16 -31.06 19.59
N ASP A 108 -3.22 -32.40 19.53
CA ASP A 108 -2.58 -33.14 18.44
C ASP A 108 -3.19 -32.73 17.09
N PRO A 109 -2.43 -32.13 16.17
CA PRO A 109 -2.95 -31.70 14.87
C PRO A 109 -3.49 -32.87 14.04
N TRP A 110 -3.04 -34.10 14.31
CA TRP A 110 -3.53 -35.30 13.62
C TRP A 110 -4.89 -35.80 14.12
N ALA A 111 -5.39 -35.28 15.24
CA ALA A 111 -6.69 -35.63 15.80
C ALA A 111 -7.83 -34.69 15.36
N LEU A 112 -7.53 -33.66 14.57
CA LEU A 112 -8.50 -32.68 14.09
C LEU A 112 -9.37 -33.29 12.97
N ALA A 113 -10.70 -33.24 13.11
CA ALA A 113 -11.63 -33.94 12.23
C ALA A 113 -12.62 -33.00 11.51
N SER A 114 -12.54 -31.69 11.73
CA SER A 114 -13.46 -30.71 11.13
C SER A 114 -12.78 -29.38 10.83
N THR A 115 -13.31 -28.64 9.86
CA THR A 115 -12.82 -27.31 9.46
C THR A 115 -12.80 -26.33 10.64
N ASN A 116 -13.83 -26.36 11.48
CA ASN A 116 -13.89 -25.50 12.67
C ASN A 116 -12.74 -25.79 13.66
N GLN A 117 -12.33 -27.06 13.79
CA GLN A 117 -11.20 -27.44 14.64
C GLN A 117 -9.86 -27.00 14.03
N ILE A 118 -9.73 -27.07 12.70
CA ILE A 118 -8.54 -26.58 11.98
C ILE A 118 -8.41 -25.06 12.11
N ASP A 119 -9.50 -24.31 11.93
CA ASP A 119 -9.50 -22.85 12.08
C ASP A 119 -9.21 -22.42 13.52
N ALA A 120 -9.78 -23.12 14.51
CA ALA A 120 -9.49 -22.88 15.92
C ALA A 120 -8.01 -23.18 16.25
N PHE A 121 -7.46 -24.27 15.71
CA PHE A 121 -6.05 -24.62 15.86
C PHE A 121 -5.14 -23.55 15.23
N ALA A 122 -5.42 -23.13 13.99
CA ALA A 122 -4.64 -22.11 13.30
C ALA A 122 -4.69 -20.76 14.02
N THR A 123 -5.86 -20.39 14.55
CA THR A 123 -6.03 -19.18 15.38
C THR A 123 -5.19 -19.26 16.65
N THR A 124 -5.26 -20.38 17.36
CA THR A 124 -4.48 -20.59 18.60
C THR A 124 -2.97 -20.56 18.33
N LEU A 125 -2.53 -21.18 17.23
CA LEU A 125 -1.13 -21.14 16.80
C LEU A 125 -0.68 -19.71 16.47
N ALA A 126 -1.50 -18.94 15.75
CA ALA A 126 -1.22 -17.54 15.45
C ALA A 126 -1.13 -16.68 16.72
N ASP A 127 -1.99 -16.94 17.71
CA ASP A 127 -1.99 -16.25 19.00
C ASP A 127 -0.75 -16.58 19.83
N ILE A 128 -0.25 -17.82 19.79
CA ILE A 128 1.03 -18.21 20.41
C ILE A 128 2.17 -17.38 19.82
N PHE A 129 2.26 -17.31 18.49
CA PHE A 129 3.28 -16.50 17.82
C PHE A 129 3.12 -15.02 18.14
N ALA A 130 1.91 -14.47 18.09
CA ALA A 130 1.65 -13.07 18.40
C ALA A 130 2.09 -12.73 19.83
N THR A 131 1.73 -13.57 20.80
CA THR A 131 2.09 -13.38 22.21
C THR A 131 3.60 -13.49 22.44
N ALA A 132 4.25 -14.48 21.82
CA ALA A 132 5.71 -14.64 21.89
C ALA A 132 6.44 -13.44 21.26
N ILE A 133 5.97 -12.97 20.10
CA ILE A 133 6.49 -11.78 19.41
C ILE A 133 6.32 -10.52 20.28
N GLN A 134 5.18 -10.34 20.92
CA GLN A 134 4.93 -9.18 21.80
C GLN A 134 5.80 -9.23 23.07
N THR A 135 6.06 -10.42 23.61
CA THR A 135 6.80 -10.62 24.87
C THR A 135 8.32 -10.56 24.71
N ALA A 136 8.84 -11.07 23.59
CA ALA A 136 10.27 -11.07 23.28
C ALA A 136 10.68 -9.88 22.38
N GLY A 137 9.73 -9.32 21.63
CA GLY A 137 9.97 -8.22 20.71
C GLY A 137 9.90 -6.85 21.37
N LYS A 138 10.31 -5.84 20.61
CA LYS A 138 10.14 -4.42 20.93
C LYS A 138 9.37 -3.72 19.82
N PRO A 139 8.58 -2.68 20.12
CA PRO A 139 7.95 -1.84 19.12
C PRO A 139 8.99 -1.21 18.18
N ASP A 140 8.98 -1.60 16.91
CA ASP A 140 9.69 -0.90 15.84
C ASP A 140 8.79 0.22 15.33
N ARG A 141 8.91 1.37 16.01
CA ARG A 141 8.10 2.56 15.75
C ARG A 141 8.52 3.32 14.51
N GLY A 142 9.44 2.78 13.70
CA GLY A 142 9.88 3.36 12.42
C GLY A 142 10.01 4.87 12.52
N GLY A 143 11.04 5.35 13.22
CA GLY A 143 11.24 6.80 13.38
C GLY A 143 11.14 7.46 12.01
N GLY A 144 10.17 8.38 11.85
CA GLY A 144 9.97 9.07 10.58
C GLY A 144 11.30 9.67 10.17
N CYS A 145 11.90 9.15 9.10
CA CYS A 145 13.19 9.63 8.63
C CYS A 145 12.93 11.03 8.07
N PRO A 146 13.35 12.12 8.75
CA PRO A 146 13.34 13.42 8.10
C PRO A 146 14.13 13.29 6.81
N ALA A 147 13.62 13.89 5.73
CA ALA A 147 14.31 13.87 4.46
C ALA A 147 15.73 14.43 4.66
N PRO A 148 16.79 13.61 4.57
CA PRO A 148 18.13 14.02 5.02
C PRO A 148 18.77 15.06 4.09
N TRP A 149 18.17 15.27 2.91
CA TRP A 149 18.50 16.31 1.94
C TRP A 149 17.71 17.62 2.17
N TRP A 150 16.82 17.70 3.16
CA TRP A 150 16.06 18.91 3.47
C TRP A 150 16.93 19.89 4.25
N THR A 151 17.34 20.97 3.59
CA THR A 151 18.22 21.98 4.18
C THR A 151 17.44 23.24 4.60
N PRO A 152 18.00 24.11 5.46
CA PRO A 152 17.38 25.39 5.81
C PRO A 152 17.05 26.27 4.60
N GLU A 153 17.82 26.18 3.51
CA GLU A 153 17.54 26.88 2.25
C GLU A 153 16.31 26.32 1.54
N CYS A 154 16.09 24.99 1.60
CA CYS A 154 14.87 24.37 1.08
C CYS A 154 13.65 24.87 1.86
N GLU A 155 13.76 24.97 3.18
CA GLU A 155 12.69 25.49 4.04
C GLU A 155 12.40 26.97 3.78
N ALA A 156 13.44 27.81 3.63
CA ALA A 156 13.27 29.21 3.28
C ALA A 156 12.63 29.38 1.90
N GLY A 157 13.10 28.64 0.89
CA GLY A 157 12.51 28.64 -0.45
C GLY A 157 11.07 28.17 -0.46
N PHE A 158 10.73 27.16 0.36
CA PHE A 158 9.36 26.68 0.51
C PHE A 158 8.43 27.75 1.08
N ARG A 159 8.87 28.49 2.11
CA ARG A 159 8.10 29.62 2.68
C ARG A 159 7.83 30.71 1.65
N LEU A 160 8.83 31.07 0.85
CA LEU A 160 8.68 32.06 -0.23
C LEU A 160 7.74 31.56 -1.34
N HIS A 161 7.89 30.30 -1.75
CA HIS A 161 6.98 29.66 -2.71
C HIS A 161 5.53 29.69 -2.21
N LEU A 162 5.27 29.33 -0.95
CA LEU A 162 3.92 29.38 -0.36
C LEU A 162 3.36 30.80 -0.31
N ALA A 163 4.18 31.80 0.02
CA ALA A 163 3.76 33.20 0.07
C ALA A 163 3.42 33.74 -1.33
N ALA A 164 4.26 33.49 -2.33
CA ALA A 164 4.05 33.93 -3.70
C ALA A 164 2.78 33.29 -4.30
N ARG A 165 2.58 31.97 -4.10
CA ARG A 165 1.42 31.25 -4.65
C ARG A 165 0.08 31.79 -4.14
N ARG A 166 0.01 32.34 -2.93
CA ARG A 166 -1.22 32.95 -2.39
C ARG A 166 -1.69 34.18 -3.16
N SER A 167 -0.78 34.85 -3.88
CA SER A 167 -1.04 36.12 -4.56
C SER A 167 -0.92 36.03 -6.09
N THR A 168 -0.46 34.89 -6.63
CA THR A 168 -0.24 34.69 -8.06
C THR A 168 -1.44 34.04 -8.74
N ARG A 169 -1.71 34.44 -10.00
CA ARG A 169 -2.79 33.87 -10.79
C ARG A 169 -2.51 32.39 -11.12
N PRO A 170 -3.55 31.53 -11.21
CA PRO A 170 -3.42 30.10 -11.48
C PRO A 170 -2.61 29.68 -12.71
N THR A 171 -2.51 30.56 -13.71
CA THR A 171 -1.86 30.31 -14.99
C THR A 171 -0.36 30.62 -14.98
N GLU A 172 0.13 31.24 -13.91
CA GLU A 172 1.51 31.70 -13.80
C GLU A 172 2.25 30.87 -12.74
N VAL A 173 3.48 30.45 -13.07
CA VAL A 173 4.37 29.83 -12.09
C VAL A 173 5.23 30.96 -11.51
N PRO A 174 5.06 31.31 -10.21
CA PRO A 174 5.87 32.35 -9.58
C PRO A 174 7.36 32.03 -9.70
N LEU A 175 8.20 33.07 -9.79
CA LEU A 175 9.65 32.92 -9.82
C LEU A 175 10.15 32.10 -8.62
N GLU A 176 9.58 32.37 -7.45
CA GLU A 176 9.85 31.73 -6.16
C GLU A 176 9.56 30.22 -6.23
N THR A 177 8.59 29.79 -7.02
CA THR A 177 8.32 28.36 -7.26
C THR A 177 9.46 27.72 -8.03
N ARG A 178 9.97 28.38 -9.07
CA ARG A 178 11.11 27.89 -9.86
C ARG A 178 12.38 27.85 -9.00
N GLU A 179 12.60 28.86 -8.17
CA GLU A 179 13.75 28.96 -7.26
C GLU A 179 13.70 27.91 -6.15
N PHE A 180 12.53 27.68 -5.55
CA PHE A 180 12.30 26.61 -4.57
C PHE A 180 12.63 25.24 -5.19
N LEU A 181 12.04 24.93 -6.35
CA LEU A 181 12.28 23.65 -7.02
C LEU A 181 13.75 23.49 -7.42
N THR A 182 14.42 24.56 -7.83
CA THR A 182 15.86 24.54 -8.15
C THR A 182 16.69 24.26 -6.90
N THR A 183 16.37 24.90 -5.78
CA THR A 183 17.01 24.68 -4.48
C THR A 183 16.85 23.24 -4.02
N VAL A 184 15.64 22.68 -4.08
CA VAL A 184 15.37 21.28 -3.73
C VAL A 184 16.15 20.31 -4.62
N ARG A 185 16.18 20.55 -5.95
CA ARG A 185 16.96 19.71 -6.88
C ARG A 185 18.45 19.76 -6.57
N ARG A 186 19.00 20.93 -6.24
CA ARG A 186 20.40 21.11 -5.84
C ARG A 186 20.69 20.37 -4.53
N ALA A 187 19.87 20.56 -3.50
CA ALA A 187 20.05 19.91 -2.20
C ALA A 187 20.01 18.38 -2.29
N LYS A 188 19.04 17.82 -3.04
CA LYS A 188 18.99 16.38 -3.34
C LYS A 188 20.25 15.91 -4.05
N ARG A 189 20.71 16.64 -5.08
CA ARG A 189 21.90 16.27 -5.85
C ARG A 189 23.15 16.24 -4.97
N GLU A 190 23.37 17.28 -4.18
CA GLU A 190 24.55 17.35 -3.29
C GLU A 190 24.50 16.28 -2.21
N TYR A 191 23.33 16.03 -1.62
CA TYR A 191 23.16 14.93 -0.67
C TYR A 191 23.55 13.58 -1.29
N TRP A 192 22.99 13.23 -2.46
CA TRP A 192 23.29 11.95 -3.11
C TRP A 192 24.73 11.87 -3.59
N LYS A 193 25.30 12.96 -4.11
CA LYS A 193 26.72 13.04 -4.46
C LYS A 193 27.61 12.74 -3.25
N HIS A 194 27.31 13.35 -2.10
CA HIS A 194 28.02 13.09 -0.84
C HIS A 194 27.86 11.65 -0.37
N GLN A 195 26.66 11.06 -0.45
CA GLN A 195 26.44 9.66 -0.10
C GLN A 195 27.27 8.71 -0.97
N ILE A 196 27.31 8.94 -2.29
CA ILE A 196 28.08 8.12 -3.24
C ILE A 196 29.59 8.28 -3.01
N SER A 197 30.08 9.51 -2.78
CA SER A 197 31.50 9.76 -2.55
C SER A 197 32.02 9.20 -1.22
N ASN A 198 31.14 8.95 -0.24
CA ASN A 198 31.51 8.48 1.10
C ASN A 198 31.19 7.01 1.36
N ILE A 199 30.97 6.21 0.32
CA ILE A 199 30.82 4.75 0.47
C ILE A 199 32.14 4.17 0.95
N LYS A 200 32.13 3.49 2.10
CA LYS A 200 33.30 2.84 2.69
C LYS A 200 33.12 1.34 2.93
N ASP A 201 31.89 0.84 2.85
CA ASP A 201 31.57 -0.57 3.08
C ASP A 201 30.49 -1.06 2.09
N ASP A 202 30.45 -2.38 1.91
CA ASP A 202 29.51 -3.05 1.01
C ASP A 202 28.06 -2.80 1.43
N LYS A 203 27.81 -2.64 2.74
CA LYS A 203 26.46 -2.37 3.27
C LYS A 203 25.92 -1.01 2.80
N ALA A 204 26.74 0.03 2.78
CA ALA A 204 26.41 1.35 2.28
C ALA A 204 26.24 1.32 0.75
N LEU A 205 27.06 0.55 0.05
CA LEU A 205 26.92 0.29 -1.38
C LEU A 205 25.57 -0.37 -1.69
N TYR A 206 25.20 -1.45 -0.99
CA TYR A 206 23.92 -2.14 -1.18
C TYR A 206 22.72 -1.23 -0.90
N LYS A 207 22.79 -0.37 0.13
CA LYS A 207 21.72 0.63 0.39
C LYS A 207 21.55 1.59 -0.78
N ILE A 208 22.62 2.07 -1.38
CA ILE A 208 22.56 3.01 -2.51
C ILE A 208 22.10 2.31 -3.80
N ILE A 209 22.61 1.09 -4.07
CA ILE A 209 22.18 0.28 -5.21
C ILE A 209 20.69 -0.08 -5.11
N SER A 210 20.18 -0.39 -3.91
CA SER A 210 18.75 -0.66 -3.71
C SER A 210 17.84 0.52 -4.08
N TRP A 211 18.36 1.75 -3.95
CA TRP A 211 17.67 3.00 -4.32
C TRP A 211 17.81 3.31 -5.81
N HIS A 212 18.95 2.98 -6.39
CA HIS A 212 19.13 2.90 -7.82
C HIS A 212 18.35 1.69 -8.33
N LYS A 213 17.01 1.75 -8.23
CA LYS A 213 16.11 0.87 -8.94
C LYS A 213 16.55 0.90 -10.41
N LEU A 214 17.43 -0.03 -10.76
CA LEU A 214 17.32 -0.79 -11.98
C LEU A 214 15.99 -1.53 -11.82
N ALA A 215 14.87 -0.79 -11.85
CA ALA A 215 13.74 -1.26 -12.58
C ALA A 215 14.34 -1.43 -13.96
N SER A 216 14.83 -2.64 -14.21
CA SER A 216 14.96 -3.09 -15.56
C SER A 216 13.62 -2.69 -16.18
N ASN A 217 13.66 -1.89 -17.23
CA ASN A 217 12.52 -1.70 -18.10
C ASN A 217 12.25 -3.05 -18.79
N LEU A 218 12.09 -4.13 -18.00
CA LEU A 218 11.47 -5.37 -18.38
C LEU A 218 10.04 -4.95 -18.67
N LYS A 219 9.83 -4.50 -19.91
CA LYS A 219 8.52 -4.61 -20.52
C LYS A 219 8.05 -6.02 -20.23
N ALA A 220 6.83 -6.15 -19.69
CA ALA A 220 6.23 -7.45 -19.50
C ALA A 220 6.41 -8.25 -20.80
N PRO A 221 6.81 -9.53 -20.74
CA PRO A 221 7.03 -10.32 -21.94
C PRO A 221 5.78 -10.27 -22.85
N PRO A 222 5.94 -10.45 -24.17
CA PRO A 222 4.81 -10.52 -25.09
C PRO A 222 3.81 -11.59 -24.64
N LEU A 223 2.51 -11.29 -24.71
CA LEU A 223 1.49 -12.32 -24.49
C LEU A 223 1.29 -13.08 -25.80
N VAL A 224 1.09 -14.39 -25.70
CA VAL A 224 0.67 -15.20 -26.85
C VAL A 224 -0.72 -15.74 -26.55
N VAL A 225 -1.72 -15.22 -27.26
CA VAL A 225 -3.12 -15.65 -27.15
C VAL A 225 -3.52 -16.18 -28.52
N ASN A 226 -3.97 -17.44 -28.58
CA ASN A 226 -4.38 -18.10 -29.84
C ASN A 226 -3.35 -18.00 -30.98
N GLY A 227 -2.05 -18.02 -30.65
CA GLY A 227 -0.94 -17.92 -31.60
C GLY A 227 -0.58 -16.49 -32.03
N VAL A 228 -1.31 -15.46 -31.58
CA VAL A 228 -1.00 -14.05 -31.86
C VAL A 228 -0.14 -13.47 -30.75
N ARG A 229 0.97 -12.85 -31.13
CA ARG A 229 1.92 -12.21 -30.21
C ARG A 229 1.53 -10.74 -29.98
N ILE A 230 1.22 -10.41 -28.73
CA ILE A 230 0.74 -9.09 -28.30
C ILE A 230 1.82 -8.42 -27.45
N GLU A 231 2.30 -7.26 -27.88
CA GLU A 231 3.39 -6.52 -27.23
C GLU A 231 2.91 -5.23 -26.55
N ASP A 232 1.87 -4.60 -27.09
CA ASP A 232 1.32 -3.35 -26.56
C ASP A 232 0.66 -3.56 -25.19
N THR A 233 0.79 -2.56 -24.32
CA THR A 233 0.33 -2.69 -22.92
C THR A 233 -1.20 -2.68 -22.80
N MET A 234 -1.88 -1.90 -23.64
CA MET A 234 -3.34 -1.84 -23.65
C MET A 234 -3.92 -3.11 -24.26
N GLU A 235 -3.35 -3.57 -25.37
CA GLU A 235 -3.77 -4.82 -26.01
C GLU A 235 -3.54 -6.03 -25.09
N LYS A 236 -2.45 -6.05 -24.31
CA LYS A 236 -2.23 -7.09 -23.29
C LYS A 236 -3.32 -7.09 -22.21
N ALA A 237 -3.71 -5.91 -21.73
CA ALA A 237 -4.76 -5.79 -20.73
C ALA A 237 -6.12 -6.27 -21.26
N GLU A 238 -6.43 -5.94 -22.51
CA GLU A 238 -7.68 -6.34 -23.17
C GLU A 238 -7.73 -7.84 -23.51
N ALA A 239 -6.60 -8.40 -23.94
CA ALA A 239 -6.44 -9.83 -24.16
C ALA A 239 -6.57 -10.63 -22.86
N LEU A 240 -5.92 -10.20 -21.78
CA LEU A 240 -6.08 -10.84 -20.46
C LEU A 240 -7.50 -10.72 -19.92
N ARG A 241 -8.13 -9.55 -20.07
CA ARG A 241 -9.54 -9.37 -19.68
C ARG A 241 -10.44 -10.36 -20.43
N SER A 242 -10.28 -10.46 -21.74
CA SER A 242 -11.11 -11.35 -22.57
C SER A 242 -10.84 -12.83 -22.25
N GLU A 243 -9.58 -13.25 -22.17
CA GLU A 243 -9.19 -14.66 -22.00
C GLU A 243 -9.27 -15.17 -20.56
N VAL A 244 -9.20 -14.30 -19.54
CA VAL A 244 -9.23 -14.70 -18.12
C VAL A 244 -10.59 -14.40 -17.51
N LEU A 245 -11.14 -13.20 -17.74
CA LEU A 245 -12.41 -12.78 -17.13
C LEU A 245 -13.62 -13.05 -18.04
N GLY A 246 -13.42 -13.11 -19.35
CA GLY A 246 -14.48 -13.45 -20.31
C GLY A 246 -14.65 -14.96 -20.54
N ARG A 247 -13.81 -15.79 -19.91
CA ARG A 247 -13.77 -17.25 -20.07
C ARG A 247 -14.79 -18.00 -19.23
N PHE A 248 -15.44 -17.33 -18.29
CA PHE A 248 -16.47 -17.89 -17.42
C PHE A 248 -17.77 -17.18 -17.75
N ASP A 249 -18.62 -17.84 -18.52
CA ASP A 249 -20.00 -17.41 -18.72
C ASP A 249 -20.97 -18.33 -17.94
N ALA A 250 -22.26 -17.95 -17.89
CA ALA A 250 -23.27 -18.71 -17.16
C ALA A 250 -23.53 -20.13 -17.72
N LYS A 251 -22.86 -20.53 -18.81
CA LYS A 251 -22.89 -21.89 -19.36
C LYS A 251 -21.71 -22.73 -18.88
N ASP A 252 -20.66 -22.10 -18.36
CA ASP A 252 -19.57 -22.77 -17.65
C ASP A 252 -19.90 -23.00 -16.17
N ASP A 253 -21.00 -22.42 -15.69
CA ASP A 253 -21.59 -22.73 -14.39
C ASP A 253 -22.07 -24.19 -14.38
N LEU A 254 -21.80 -24.89 -13.28
CA LEU A 254 -22.26 -26.27 -13.10
C LEU A 254 -23.80 -26.26 -13.04
N GLU A 255 -24.45 -27.01 -13.94
CA GLU A 255 -25.93 -27.12 -13.99
C GLU A 255 -26.55 -27.63 -12.68
N GLN A 256 -25.74 -28.30 -11.85
CA GLN A 256 -26.11 -28.88 -10.57
C GLN A 256 -25.04 -28.56 -9.53
N ASP A 257 -25.44 -28.47 -8.26
CA ASP A 257 -24.49 -28.32 -7.16
C ASP A 257 -23.63 -29.60 -7.07
N PRO A 258 -22.31 -29.54 -7.37
CA PRO A 258 -21.44 -30.72 -7.32
C PRO A 258 -21.27 -31.28 -5.91
N LEU A 259 -21.76 -30.56 -4.89
CA LEU A 259 -21.71 -30.94 -3.48
C LEU A 259 -23.04 -31.52 -2.98
N ALA A 260 -24.08 -31.60 -3.82
CA ALA A 260 -25.42 -32.01 -3.40
C ALA A 260 -25.45 -33.38 -2.71
N ASP A 261 -24.58 -34.31 -3.15
CA ASP A 261 -24.44 -35.66 -2.60
C ASP A 261 -23.12 -35.89 -1.84
N TRP A 262 -22.32 -34.84 -1.59
CA TRP A 262 -21.02 -35.00 -0.92
C TRP A 262 -21.22 -35.08 0.61
N ASP A 263 -20.92 -36.25 1.17
CA ASP A 263 -20.98 -36.57 2.60
C ASP A 263 -19.80 -36.04 3.47
N GLY A 264 -18.90 -35.24 2.88
CA GLY A 264 -17.71 -34.69 3.55
C GLY A 264 -16.49 -35.62 3.68
N THR A 265 -16.50 -36.86 3.16
CA THR A 265 -15.48 -37.88 3.49
C THR A 265 -14.32 -38.07 2.49
N GLY A 266 -14.09 -37.09 1.60
CA GLY A 266 -13.05 -37.17 0.58
C GLY A 266 -11.63 -37.13 1.16
N HIS A 267 -11.00 -38.29 1.35
CA HIS A 267 -9.59 -38.38 1.74
C HIS A 267 -8.68 -38.17 0.53
N LEU A 268 -7.98 -37.03 0.46
CA LEU A 268 -6.84 -36.87 -0.45
C LEU A 268 -5.68 -37.74 0.04
N GLN A 269 -5.22 -38.68 -0.79
CA GLN A 269 -4.05 -39.52 -0.52
C GLN A 269 -2.78 -38.67 -0.62
N TRP A 270 -2.38 -38.04 0.49
CA TRP A 270 -1.12 -37.31 0.58
C TRP A 270 0.04 -38.31 0.54
N ASN A 271 0.88 -38.21 -0.48
CA ASN A 271 2.12 -38.96 -0.54
C ASN A 271 3.09 -38.38 0.50
N GLN A 272 3.44 -39.15 1.52
CA GLN A 272 4.37 -38.75 2.58
C GLN A 272 5.85 -38.94 2.19
N ALA A 273 6.12 -39.51 1.01
CA ALA A 273 7.46 -39.66 0.47
C ALA A 273 7.71 -38.63 -0.62
N VAL A 274 8.61 -37.67 -0.34
CA VAL A 274 9.12 -36.71 -1.32
C VAL A 274 10.47 -37.24 -1.81
N SER A 275 10.66 -37.34 -3.13
CA SER A 275 11.93 -37.82 -3.69
C SER A 275 13.04 -36.77 -3.52
N LEU A 276 14.30 -37.22 -3.50
CA LEU A 276 15.45 -36.31 -3.42
C LEU A 276 15.45 -35.28 -4.57
N GLU A 277 15.07 -35.71 -5.77
CA GLU A 277 14.94 -34.84 -6.94
C GLU A 277 13.85 -33.76 -6.77
N GLU A 278 12.75 -34.09 -6.09
CA GLU A 278 11.66 -33.16 -5.83
C GLU A 278 12.03 -32.14 -4.74
N VAL A 279 12.82 -32.55 -3.75
CA VAL A 279 13.41 -31.64 -2.76
C VAL A 279 14.38 -30.67 -3.44
N GLU A 280 15.33 -31.18 -4.24
CA GLU A 280 16.32 -30.36 -4.94
C GLU A 280 15.69 -29.36 -5.91
N ARG A 281 14.62 -29.75 -6.60
CA ARG A 281 13.90 -28.87 -7.55
C ARG A 281 13.18 -27.70 -6.86
N ASN A 282 12.78 -27.88 -5.60
CA ASN A 282 11.90 -26.94 -4.89
C ASN A 282 12.58 -26.18 -3.73
N THR A 283 13.85 -26.47 -3.43
CA THR A 283 14.65 -25.69 -2.45
C THR A 283 15.63 -24.75 -3.15
N ILE A 284 15.63 -23.47 -2.78
CA ILE A 284 16.58 -22.47 -3.27
C ILE A 284 17.74 -22.36 -2.27
N GLY A 285 18.84 -23.10 -2.47
CA GLY A 285 20.12 -22.75 -1.84
C GLY A 285 21.15 -23.86 -1.61
N MET A 286 22.33 -23.65 -2.21
CA MET A 286 23.68 -24.08 -1.81
C MET A 286 24.09 -25.55 -2.08
N LEU A 287 24.72 -25.76 -3.24
CA LEU A 287 25.72 -26.80 -3.45
C LEU A 287 26.86 -26.63 -2.44
N GLY A 288 26.76 -27.33 -1.31
CA GLY A 288 27.85 -27.53 -0.36
C GLY A 288 28.32 -28.98 -0.46
N SER A 289 29.36 -29.20 -1.25
CA SER A 289 30.13 -30.43 -1.28
C SER A 289 30.78 -30.73 0.08
N TYR A 290 30.60 -31.95 0.57
CA TYR A 290 31.59 -32.68 1.37
C TYR A 290 31.77 -34.06 0.76
#